data_AF-A0A933YB94-F1
#
_entry.id   AF-A0A933YB94-F1
#
_cell.length_a   1.000
_cell.length_b   1.000
_cell.length_c   1.000
_cell.angle_alpha   90.00
_cell.angle_beta   90.00
_cell.angle_gamma   90.00
#
_symmetry.space_group_name_H-M   'P 1'
#
loop_
_entity.id
_entity.type
_entity.pdbx_description
1 polymer ?
#
loop_
_entity_poly.entity_id
_entity_poly.type
_entity_poly.pdbx_seq_one_letter_code
_entity_poly.pdbx_strand_id
1 'polypeptide(L)'
;VAIVGCKRGPTQDELFERAKKAQEAQDFNGAIASYQEIVKTFPKSPQAPQCQFMVGYLYANHLKNIDMAKKAYSDFIRSFPEHELVKDAQWELDHLGKDVNEIEELNKILSKDSLQARKDTVG
;
A
#
# COMPACT_ATOMS: atom_id res chain seq x y z
N VAL A 1 16.73 -42.59 -20.01
CA VAL A 1 16.34 -41.37 -20.75
C VAL A 1 15.08 -40.83 -20.11
N ALA A 2 15.18 -39.72 -19.38
CA ALA A 2 14.07 -38.81 -19.05
C ALA A 2 14.68 -37.59 -18.36
N ILE A 3 15.22 -36.68 -19.16
CA ILE A 3 15.47 -35.31 -18.71
C ILE A 3 14.07 -34.75 -18.54
N VAL A 4 13.53 -34.82 -17.32
CA VAL A 4 12.31 -34.09 -16.96
C VAL A 4 12.74 -32.62 -16.91
N GLY A 5 12.89 -32.05 -18.11
CA GLY A 5 12.91 -30.63 -18.34
C GLY A 5 11.51 -30.11 -18.04
N CYS A 6 11.14 -30.10 -16.76
CA CYS A 6 10.11 -29.19 -16.32
C CYS A 6 10.65 -27.80 -16.69
N LYS A 7 10.09 -27.21 -17.75
CA LYS A 7 10.01 -25.77 -17.87
C LYS A 7 9.23 -25.28 -16.64
N ARG A 8 9.87 -25.27 -15.46
CA ARG A 8 9.32 -24.63 -14.28
C ARG A 8 9.31 -23.16 -14.64
N GLY A 9 8.10 -22.61 -14.77
CA GLY A 9 7.94 -21.17 -14.69
C GLY A 9 8.55 -20.67 -13.38
N PRO A 10 8.88 -19.38 -13.30
CA PRO A 10 9.51 -18.83 -12.11
C PRO A 10 8.65 -19.14 -10.88
N THR A 11 9.28 -19.57 -9.80
CA THR A 11 8.55 -19.83 -8.55
C THR A 11 8.11 -18.51 -7.94
N GLN A 12 7.12 -18.57 -7.04
CA GLN A 12 6.71 -17.40 -6.25
C GLN A 12 7.89 -16.76 -5.51
N ASP A 13 8.83 -17.56 -5.01
CA ASP A 13 10.02 -17.08 -4.29
C ASP A 13 10.99 -16.38 -5.25
N GLU A 14 11.21 -16.93 -6.46
CA GLU A 14 12.05 -16.29 -7.47
C GLU A 14 11.48 -14.95 -7.93
N LEU A 15 10.16 -14.86 -8.13
CA LEU A 15 9.49 -13.60 -8.46
C LEU A 15 9.56 -12.60 -7.29
N PHE A 16 9.45 -13.08 -6.07
CA PHE A 16 9.51 -12.23 -4.88
C PHE A 16 10.91 -11.64 -4.67
N GLU A 17 11.94 -12.46 -4.83
CA GLU A 17 13.32 -12.00 -4.79
C GLU A 17 13.63 -11.04 -5.94
N ARG A 18 13.07 -11.29 -7.13
CA ARG A 18 13.16 -10.33 -8.24
C ARG A 18 12.50 -9.00 -7.92
N ALA A 19 11.31 -9.03 -7.31
CA ALA A 19 10.59 -7.83 -6.91
C ALA A 19 11.38 -7.02 -5.87
N LYS A 20 11.93 -7.68 -4.85
CA LYS A 20 12.81 -7.07 -3.86
C LYS A 20 14.04 -6.43 -4.48
N LYS A 21 14.72 -7.16 -5.36
CA LYS A 21 15.90 -6.63 -6.06
C LYS A 21 15.56 -5.41 -6.92
N ALA A 22 14.41 -5.42 -7.58
CA ALA A 22 13.93 -4.25 -8.33
C ALA A 22 13.63 -3.07 -7.39
N GLN A 23 13.03 -3.33 -6.22
CA GLN A 23 12.79 -2.31 -5.19
C GLN A 23 14.11 -1.71 -4.66
N GLU A 24 15.13 -2.53 -4.40
CA GLU A 24 16.47 -2.08 -4.00
C GLU A 24 17.15 -1.25 -5.10
N ALA A 25 16.93 -1.63 -6.36
CA ALA A 25 17.40 -0.88 -7.53
C ALA A 25 16.58 0.40 -7.80
N GLN A 26 15.63 0.75 -6.93
CA GLN A 26 14.67 1.85 -7.10
C GLN A 26 13.77 1.71 -8.35
N ASP A 27 13.73 0.52 -8.96
CA ASP A 27 12.80 0.17 -10.02
C ASP A 27 11.49 -0.32 -9.42
N PHE A 28 10.71 0.63 -8.90
CA PHE A 28 9.42 0.35 -8.27
C PHE A 28 8.39 -0.20 -9.28
N ASN A 29 8.47 0.21 -10.54
CA ASN A 29 7.57 -0.29 -11.58
C ASN A 29 7.85 -1.77 -11.88
N GLY A 30 9.12 -2.15 -11.99
CA GLY A 30 9.52 -3.56 -12.14
C GLY A 30 9.20 -4.41 -10.91
N ALA A 31 9.35 -3.84 -9.71
CA ALA A 31 8.95 -4.49 -8.47
C ALA A 31 7.44 -4.76 -8.42
N ILE A 32 6.62 -3.75 -8.74
CA ILE A 32 5.16 -3.86 -8.80
C ILE A 32 4.74 -4.92 -9.81
N ALA A 33 5.32 -4.92 -11.02
CA ALA A 33 4.99 -5.91 -12.05
C ALA A 33 5.28 -7.34 -11.55
N SER A 34 6.41 -7.55 -10.88
CA SER A 34 6.80 -8.85 -10.32
C SER A 34 5.87 -9.28 -9.20
N TYR A 35 5.49 -8.38 -8.29
CA TYR A 35 4.50 -8.68 -7.24
C TYR A 35 3.11 -9.00 -7.80
N GLN A 36 2.64 -8.25 -8.80
CA GLN A 36 1.38 -8.51 -9.48
C GLN A 36 1.39 -9.87 -10.20
N GLU A 37 2.53 -10.25 -10.78
CA GLU A 37 2.70 -11.57 -11.40
C GLU A 37 2.55 -12.70 -10.39
N ILE A 38 3.06 -12.53 -9.16
CA ILE A 38 2.85 -13.51 -8.07
C ILE A 38 1.37 -13.63 -7.74
N VAL A 39 0.68 -12.51 -7.55
CA VAL A 39 -0.76 -12.50 -7.21
C VAL A 39 -1.58 -13.18 -8.32
N LYS A 40 -1.22 -12.94 -9.58
CA LYS A 40 -1.92 -13.52 -10.74
C LYS A 40 -1.61 -15.00 -10.95
N THR A 41 -0.37 -15.40 -10.74
CA THR A 41 0.09 -16.78 -11.02
C THR A 41 -0.16 -17.71 -9.84
N PHE A 42 -0.05 -17.17 -8.62
CA PHE A 42 -0.15 -17.90 -7.36
C PHE A 42 -1.19 -17.29 -6.41
N PRO A 43 -2.46 -17.05 -6.82
CA PRO A 43 -3.46 -16.37 -5.99
C PRO A 43 -3.84 -17.11 -4.70
N LYS A 44 -3.56 -18.41 -4.64
CA LYS A 44 -3.79 -19.25 -3.45
C LYS A 44 -2.58 -19.35 -2.53
N SER A 45 -1.45 -18.75 -2.91
CA SER A 45 -0.25 -18.75 -2.09
C SER A 45 -0.47 -17.89 -0.84
N PRO A 46 0.09 -18.28 0.32
CA PRO A 46 0.16 -17.37 1.47
C PRO A 46 0.93 -16.08 1.17
N GLN A 47 1.79 -16.03 0.14
CA GLN A 47 2.53 -14.83 -0.25
C GLN A 47 1.76 -13.90 -1.18
N ALA A 48 0.73 -14.38 -1.90
CA ALA A 48 -0.09 -13.53 -2.77
C ALA A 48 -0.69 -12.31 -2.05
N PRO A 49 -1.39 -12.47 -0.90
CA PRO A 49 -1.91 -11.32 -0.16
C PRO A 49 -0.81 -10.33 0.24
N GLN A 50 0.34 -10.82 0.71
CA GLN A 50 1.49 -9.99 1.06
C GLN A 50 2.03 -9.20 -0.15
N CYS A 51 2.14 -9.84 -1.32
CA CYS A 51 2.60 -9.19 -2.55
C CYS A 51 1.62 -8.09 -3.01
N GLN A 52 0.32 -8.36 -2.95
CA GLN A 52 -0.70 -7.37 -3.29
C GLN A 52 -0.65 -6.15 -2.36
N PHE A 53 -0.44 -6.36 -1.06
CA PHE A 53 -0.23 -5.28 -0.10
C PHE A 53 1.02 -4.46 -0.43
N MET A 54 2.13 -5.12 -0.79
CA MET A 54 3.37 -4.44 -1.20
C MET A 54 3.20 -3.58 -2.44
N VAL A 55 2.35 -3.98 -3.41
CA VAL A 55 2.01 -3.14 -4.56
C VAL A 55 1.40 -1.81 -4.12
N GLY A 56 0.42 -1.85 -3.19
CA GLY A 56 -0.18 -0.63 -2.63
C GLY A 56 0.85 0.24 -1.90
N TYR A 57 1.70 -0.39 -1.09
CA TYR A 57 2.76 0.29 -0.35
C TYR A 57 3.75 1.01 -1.27
N LEU A 58 4.16 0.36 -2.36
CA LEU A 58 5.06 0.95 -3.36
C LEU A 58 4.42 2.14 -4.07
N TYR A 59 3.14 2.03 -4.44
CA TYR A 59 2.41 3.15 -5.03
C TYR A 59 2.33 4.34 -4.06
N ALA A 60 2.05 4.07 -2.78
CA ALA A 60 1.89 5.08 -1.74
C ALA A 60 3.21 5.80 -1.41
N ASN A 61 4.25 5.03 -1.08
CA ASN A 61 5.49 5.56 -0.50
C ASN A 61 6.52 5.98 -1.55
N HIS A 62 6.61 5.26 -2.66
CA HIS A 62 7.67 5.46 -3.64
C HIS A 62 7.19 6.22 -4.88
N LEU A 63 6.05 5.82 -5.46
CA LEU A 63 5.48 6.49 -6.62
C LEU A 63 4.62 7.71 -6.25
N LYS A 64 4.30 7.88 -4.95
CA LYS A 64 3.40 8.91 -4.42
C LYS A 64 2.06 8.98 -5.18
N ASN A 65 1.65 7.86 -5.75
CA ASN A 65 0.43 7.75 -6.53
C ASN A 65 -0.68 7.20 -5.61
N ILE A 66 -1.33 8.14 -4.93
CA ILE A 66 -2.39 7.87 -3.96
C ILE A 66 -3.55 7.11 -4.62
N ASP A 67 -3.96 7.47 -5.84
CA ASP A 67 -5.08 6.83 -6.51
C ASP A 67 -4.81 5.35 -6.79
N MET A 68 -3.61 5.04 -7.30
CA MET A 68 -3.20 3.66 -7.55
C MET A 68 -3.00 2.86 -6.26
N ALA A 69 -2.46 3.48 -5.22
CA ALA A 69 -2.32 2.85 -3.91
C ALA A 69 -3.69 2.54 -3.28
N LYS A 70 -4.65 3.49 -3.33
CA LYS A 70 -6.03 3.30 -2.85
C LYS A 70 -6.68 2.12 -3.55
N LYS A 71 -6.53 2.05 -4.88
CA LYS A 71 -7.05 0.95 -5.69
C LYS A 71 -6.41 -0.38 -5.30
N ALA A 72 -5.09 -0.44 -5.15
CA ALA A 72 -4.38 -1.67 -4.79
C ALA A 72 -4.78 -2.21 -3.41
N TYR A 73 -4.89 -1.34 -2.39
CA TYR A 73 -5.38 -1.74 -1.07
C TYR A 73 -6.84 -2.14 -1.07
N SER A 74 -7.69 -1.43 -1.81
CA SER A 74 -9.11 -1.82 -1.97
C SER A 74 -9.24 -3.19 -2.64
N ASP A 75 -8.45 -3.45 -3.69
CA ASP A 75 -8.40 -4.74 -4.38
C ASP A 75 -7.88 -5.85 -3.47
N PHE A 76 -6.91 -5.55 -2.60
CA PHE A 76 -6.42 -6.47 -1.58
C PHE A 76 -7.52 -6.88 -0.60
N ILE A 77 -8.21 -5.91 0.00
CA ILE A 77 -9.28 -6.15 0.98
C ILE A 77 -10.43 -6.93 0.34
N ARG A 78 -10.76 -6.63 -0.92
CA ARG A 78 -11.80 -7.34 -1.67
C ARG A 78 -11.39 -8.78 -2.03
N SER A 79 -10.12 -9.02 -2.35
CA SER A 79 -9.64 -10.33 -2.79
C SER A 79 -9.27 -11.24 -1.63
N PHE A 80 -8.85 -10.67 -0.50
CA PHE A 80 -8.34 -11.40 0.67
C PHE A 80 -8.97 -10.87 1.98
N PRO A 81 -10.30 -10.83 2.14
CA PRO A 81 -10.98 -10.17 3.27
C PRO A 81 -10.70 -10.79 4.64
N GLU A 82 -10.26 -12.05 4.69
CA GLU A 82 -9.97 -12.78 5.94
C GLU A 82 -8.47 -12.76 6.31
N HIS A 83 -7.63 -12.09 5.52
CA HIS A 83 -6.18 -12.06 5.77
C HIS A 83 -5.84 -11.11 6.93
N GLU A 84 -4.80 -11.44 7.70
CA GLU A 84 -4.38 -10.65 8.88
C GLU A 84 -4.03 -9.19 8.51
N LEU A 85 -3.37 -8.99 7.37
CA LEU A 85 -3.00 -7.68 6.83
C LEU A 85 -4.19 -6.83 6.34
N VAL A 86 -5.43 -7.35 6.35
CA VAL A 86 -6.62 -6.54 5.96
C VAL A 86 -6.78 -5.33 6.87
N LYS A 87 -6.54 -5.51 8.17
CA LYS A 87 -6.60 -4.40 9.13
C LYS A 87 -5.56 -3.35 8.82
N ASP A 88 -4.34 -3.77 8.50
CA ASP A 88 -3.24 -2.86 8.15
C ASP A 88 -3.51 -2.16 6.82
N ALA A 89 -4.00 -2.89 5.80
CA ALA A 89 -4.37 -2.32 4.51
C ALA A 89 -5.50 -1.30 4.62
N GLN A 90 -6.49 -1.56 5.47
CA GLN A 90 -7.58 -0.63 5.74
C GLN A 90 -7.06 0.62 6.46
N TRP A 91 -6.18 0.45 7.45
CA TRP A 91 -5.55 1.56 8.14
C TRP A 91 -4.74 2.42 7.17
N GLU A 92 -3.89 1.80 6.35
CA GLU A 92 -3.14 2.50 5.31
C GLU A 92 -4.12 3.25 4.38
N LEU A 93 -5.13 2.57 3.83
CA LEU A 93 -6.13 3.18 2.95
C LEU A 93 -6.85 4.39 3.56
N ASP A 94 -7.21 4.31 4.84
CA ASP A 94 -7.91 5.36 5.56
C ASP A 94 -7.02 6.58 5.83
N HIS A 95 -5.71 6.39 5.95
CA HIS A 95 -4.72 7.46 6.17
C HIS A 95 -4.00 7.88 4.88
N LEU A 96 -4.20 7.12 3.80
CA LEU A 96 -3.50 7.30 2.54
C LEU A 96 -3.89 8.59 1.84
N GLY A 97 -2.90 9.46 1.64
CA GLY A 97 -3.09 10.75 1.01
C GLY A 97 -3.78 11.79 1.91
N LYS A 98 -4.04 11.47 3.18
CA LYS A 98 -4.32 12.49 4.21
C LYS A 98 -3.01 13.21 4.49
N ASP A 99 -2.79 14.30 3.76
CA ASP A 99 -1.71 15.22 4.04
C ASP A 99 -1.89 15.79 5.46
N VAL A 100 -0.80 16.10 6.19
CA VAL A 100 -0.87 16.78 7.50
C VAL A 100 -1.74 18.04 7.44
N ASN A 101 -1.92 18.63 6.25
CA ASN A 101 -2.80 19.77 5.99
C ASN A 101 -4.31 19.48 5.99
N GLU A 102 -4.74 18.22 5.85
CA GLU A 102 -6.16 17.80 5.93
C GLU A 102 -6.53 17.23 7.30
N ILE A 103 -5.75 17.52 8.34
CA ILE A 103 -6.26 17.42 9.70
C ILE A 103 -7.30 18.55 9.85
N GLU A 104 -8.53 18.28 9.39
CA GLU A 104 -9.70 19.15 9.60
C GLU A 104 -9.85 19.53 11.10
N GLU A 105 -9.35 18.67 12.00
CA GLU A 105 -9.31 18.95 13.44
C GLU A 105 -8.38 20.11 13.83
N LEU A 106 -7.25 20.31 13.14
CA LEU A 106 -6.30 21.40 13.42
C LEU A 106 -6.90 22.77 13.08
N ASN A 107 -7.63 22.87 11.96
CA ASN A 107 -8.37 24.09 11.60
C ASN A 107 -9.48 24.41 12.62
N LYS A 108 -10.12 23.37 13.17
CA LYS A 108 -11.17 23.54 14.18
C LYS A 108 -10.60 24.08 15.51
N ILE A 109 -9.40 23.64 15.91
CA ILE A 109 -8.70 24.14 17.10
C ILE A 109 -8.22 25.59 16.88
N LEU A 110 -7.60 25.89 15.74
CA LEU A 110 -7.09 27.25 15.42
C LEU A 110 -8.21 28.31 15.30
N SER A 111 -9.39 27.92 14.84
CA SER A 111 -10.54 28.83 14.73
C SER A 111 -11.19 29.21 16.07
N LYS A 112 -10.94 28.45 17.14
CA LYS A 112 -11.62 28.63 18.44
C LYS A 112 -10.90 29.60 19.37
N ASP A 113 -9.57 29.61 19.35
CA ASP A 113 -8.75 30.44 20.24
C ASP A 113 -8.75 31.93 19.86
N SER A 114 -8.94 32.26 18.57
CA SER A 114 -8.85 33.64 18.09
C SER A 114 -10.09 34.52 18.38
N LEU A 115 -11.20 33.93 18.86
CA LEU A 115 -12.43 34.67 19.21
C LEU A 115 -12.58 34.97 20.71
N GLN A 116 -11.82 34.30 21.59
CA GLN A 116 -11.97 34.50 23.04
C GLN A 116 -11.10 35.65 23.59
N ALA A 117 -10.00 36.01 22.92
CA ALA A 117 -9.03 37.00 23.44
C ALA A 117 -9.40 38.49 23.26
N ARG A 118 -10.56 38.82 22.69
CA ARG A 118 -11.00 40.24 22.51
C ARG A 118 -12.07 40.72 23.50
N LYS A 119 -12.60 39.87 24.37
CA LYS A 119 -13.69 40.26 25.29
C LYS A 119 -13.25 40.63 26.71
N ASP A 120 -11.99 40.42 27.08
CA ASP A 120 -11.54 40.57 28.47
C ASP A 120 -10.73 41.85 28.76
N THR A 121 -10.74 42.86 27.88
CA THR A 121 -10.01 44.14 28.10
C THR A 121 -10.92 45.36 28.27
N VAL A 122 -12.24 45.19 28.45
CA VAL A 122 -13.11 46.28 28.89
C VAL A 122 -14.00 45.79 30.02
N GLY A 123 -13.65 46.19 31.24
CA GLY A 123 -14.37 45.96 32.49
C GLY A 123 -13.66 46.63 33.64
#